data_AF-A0A2X2DVE6-F1
#
_entry.id   AF-A0A2X2DVE6-F1
#
_cell.length_a   1.000
_cell.length_b   1.000
_cell.length_c   1.000
_cell.angle_alpha   90.00
_cell.angle_beta   90.00
_cell.angle_gamma   90.00
#
_symmetry.space_group_name_H-M   'P 1'
#
loop_
_entity.id
_entity.type
_entity.pdbx_description
1 polymer ?
#
loop_
_entity_poly.entity_id
_entity_poly.type
_entity_poly.pdbx_seq_one_letter_code
_entity_poly.pdbx_strand_id
1 'polypeptide(L)'
;MNMDVAQSNIFFLNIEKCSDTDLAKTISITWKSNSVIVIDGNNYIATDGNTNILLGITNSDDKLIELNKPMQFSQVEKVGEMQKIKFGVFASKPNERNINIGDFYQCL
;
A
#
# COMPACT_ATOMS: atom_id res chain seq x y z
N MET A 1 -10.80 -19.15 -7.05
CA MET A 1 -9.88 -19.67 -6.02
C MET A 1 -9.54 -18.47 -5.15
N ASN A 2 -9.84 -18.50 -3.86
CA ASN A 2 -9.71 -17.32 -3.00
C ASN A 2 -8.31 -17.28 -2.41
N MET A 3 -7.63 -16.13 -2.53
CA MET A 3 -6.38 -15.87 -1.83
C MET A 3 -6.68 -15.75 -0.33
N ASP A 4 -5.98 -16.52 0.50
CA ASP A 4 -5.99 -16.32 1.95
C ASP A 4 -5.20 -15.04 2.27
N VAL A 5 -5.91 -14.01 2.71
CA VAL A 5 -5.37 -12.69 3.02
C VAL A 5 -5.28 -12.55 4.55
N ALA A 6 -4.10 -12.19 5.04
CA ALA A 6 -3.94 -11.82 6.45
C ALA A 6 -4.72 -10.54 6.74
N GLN A 7 -5.03 -10.30 8.02
CA GLN A 7 -5.65 -9.05 8.44
C GLN A 7 -4.85 -7.84 7.93
N SER A 8 -5.54 -6.87 7.32
CA SER A 8 -4.92 -5.63 6.86
C SER A 8 -4.51 -4.76 8.04
N ASN A 9 -3.24 -4.36 8.06
CA ASN A 9 -2.69 -3.39 9.00
C ASN A 9 -2.83 -1.99 8.41
N ILE A 10 -3.41 -1.08 9.17
CA ILE A 10 -3.65 0.30 8.73
C ILE A 10 -2.44 1.16 9.11
N PHE A 11 -2.01 2.02 8.19
CA PHE A 11 -1.01 3.05 8.44
C PHE A 11 -1.41 4.37 7.78
N PHE A 12 -0.75 5.45 8.21
CA PHE A 12 -1.04 6.81 7.74
C PHE A 12 0.25 7.48 7.29
N LEU A 13 0.18 8.17 6.15
CA LEU A 13 1.15 9.20 5.80
C LEU A 13 0.65 10.51 6.37
N ASN A 14 1.39 11.08 7.31
CA ASN A 14 1.11 12.39 7.89
C ASN A 14 1.91 13.45 7.14
N ILE A 15 1.23 14.50 6.68
CA ILE A 15 1.85 15.65 6.04
C ILE A 15 1.69 16.83 7.00
N GLU A 16 2.83 17.27 7.53
CA GLU A 16 2.91 18.35 8.52
C GLU A 16 3.02 19.72 7.86
N LYS A 17 2.73 20.78 8.63
CA LYS A 17 2.88 22.19 8.23
C LYS A 17 2.06 22.59 7.00
N CYS A 18 0.86 22.04 6.86
CA CYS A 18 -0.05 22.46 5.81
C CYS A 18 -0.68 23.80 6.20
N SER A 19 -0.23 24.89 5.57
CA SER A 19 -0.95 26.17 5.64
C SER A 19 -2.33 26.00 5.00
N ASP A 20 -3.30 26.86 5.33
CA ASP A 20 -4.65 26.73 4.76
C ASP A 20 -4.67 26.83 3.22
N THR A 21 -3.66 27.46 2.61
CA THR A 21 -3.47 27.50 1.16
C THR A 21 -2.82 26.24 0.59
N ASP A 22 -2.09 25.46 1.40
CA ASP A 22 -1.55 24.15 1.02
C ASP A 22 -2.61 23.05 1.09
N LEU A 23 -3.69 23.24 1.86
CA LEU A 23 -4.85 22.33 1.92
C LEU A 23 -5.62 22.21 0.60
N ALA A 24 -5.55 23.22 -0.27
CA ALA A 24 -6.25 23.24 -1.55
C ALA A 24 -5.47 22.58 -2.70
N LYS A 25 -4.25 22.07 -2.42
CA LYS A 25 -3.37 21.50 -3.44
C LYS A 25 -3.65 20.00 -3.62
N THR A 26 -3.58 19.55 -4.86
CA THR A 26 -3.60 18.13 -5.17
C THR A 26 -2.26 17.50 -4.83
N ILE A 27 -2.29 16.38 -4.10
CA ILE A 27 -1.10 15.61 -3.74
C ILE A 27 -1.02 14.40 -4.67
N SER A 28 0.13 14.25 -5.33
CA SER A 28 0.41 13.08 -6.17
C SER A 28 1.41 12.17 -5.45
N ILE A 29 1.00 10.95 -5.15
CA ILE A 29 1.87 9.92 -4.54
C ILE A 29 2.12 8.83 -5.57
N THR A 30 3.33 8.27 -5.59
CA THR A 30 3.61 7.05 -6.35
C THR A 30 4.36 6.09 -5.44
N TRP A 31 3.76 4.94 -5.18
CA TRP A 31 4.43 3.83 -4.53
C TRP A 31 5.30 3.11 -5.56
N LYS A 32 6.62 3.19 -5.40
CA LYS A 32 7.59 2.58 -6.32
C LYS A 32 7.98 1.19 -5.80
N SER A 33 8.19 0.27 -6.72
CA SER A 33 8.81 -1.02 -6.42
C SER A 33 9.33 -1.64 -7.72
N ASN A 34 10.50 -2.26 -7.65
CA ASN A 34 11.05 -3.04 -8.75
C ASN A 34 10.61 -4.52 -8.69
N SER A 35 9.92 -4.92 -7.62
CA SER A 35 9.54 -6.31 -7.33
C SER A 35 8.04 -6.53 -7.47
N VAL A 36 7.40 -5.88 -8.44
CA VAL A 36 5.95 -5.98 -8.67
C VAL A 36 5.59 -7.33 -9.28
N ILE A 37 4.66 -8.03 -8.65
CA ILE A 37 4.04 -9.26 -9.16
C ILE A 37 2.56 -8.96 -9.41
N VAL A 38 2.06 -9.39 -10.58
CA VAL A 38 0.65 -9.21 -10.96
C VAL A 38 -0.07 -10.56 -10.84
N ILE A 39 -1.15 -10.60 -10.08
CA ILE A 39 -2.03 -11.78 -9.92
C ILE A 39 -3.47 -11.33 -10.13
N ASP A 40 -4.17 -11.98 -11.07
CA ASP A 40 -5.57 -11.67 -11.41
C ASP A 40 -5.80 -10.17 -11.72
N GLY A 41 -4.80 -9.52 -12.33
CA GLY A 41 -4.83 -8.09 -12.66
C GLY A 41 -4.53 -7.14 -11.50
N ASN A 42 -4.21 -7.65 -10.31
CA ASN A 42 -3.87 -6.85 -9.13
C ASN A 42 -2.37 -6.83 -8.87
N ASN A 43 -1.85 -5.69 -8.41
CA ASN A 43 -0.42 -5.49 -8.10
C ASN A 43 -0.11 -5.89 -6.65
N TYR A 44 0.93 -6.69 -6.49
CA TYR A 44 1.53 -7.07 -5.22
C TYR A 44 3.04 -6.83 -5.27
N ILE A 45 3.68 -6.77 -4.09
CA ILE A 45 5.14 -6.70 -3.98
C ILE A 45 5.67 -8.06 -3.50
N ALA A 46 6.60 -8.65 -4.24
CA ALA A 46 7.35 -9.79 -3.74
C ALA A 46 8.22 -9.36 -2.55
N THR A 47 8.15 -10.09 -1.44
CA THR A 47 8.96 -9.83 -0.26
C THR A 47 10.32 -10.49 -0.36
N ASP A 48 11.32 -9.88 0.26
CA ASP A 48 12.58 -10.54 0.55
C ASP A 48 12.42 -11.59 1.67
N GLY A 49 13.31 -12.58 1.67
CA GLY A 49 13.25 -13.76 2.54
C GLY A 49 12.80 -15.03 1.79
N ASN A 50 12.58 -16.12 2.54
CA ASN A 50 12.31 -17.44 1.95
C ASN A 50 10.85 -17.89 2.08
N THR A 51 9.93 -17.00 2.49
CA THR A 51 8.54 -17.34 2.81
C THR A 51 7.63 -17.44 1.59
N ASN A 52 8.01 -16.84 0.45
CA ASN A 52 7.17 -16.62 -0.73
C ASN A 52 5.90 -15.77 -0.46
N ILE A 53 5.87 -14.98 0.61
CA ILE A 53 4.78 -14.05 0.87
C ILE A 53 4.80 -12.89 -0.13
N LEU A 54 3.62 -12.36 -0.42
CA LEU A 54 3.44 -11.13 -1.17
C LEU A 54 2.83 -10.07 -0.26
N LEU A 55 3.13 -8.80 -0.53
CA LEU A 55 2.48 -7.66 0.11
C LEU A 55 1.49 -6.99 -0.83
N GLY A 56 0.27 -6.78 -0.34
CA GLY A 56 -0.72 -5.89 -0.96
C GLY A 56 -0.77 -4.57 -0.20
N ILE A 57 -0.91 -3.45 -0.93
CA ILE A 57 -1.14 -2.13 -0.34
C ILE A 57 -2.48 -1.61 -0.85
N THR A 58 -3.32 -1.11 0.05
CA THR A 58 -4.63 -0.56 -0.28
C THR A 58 -4.69 0.95 -0.01
N ASN A 59 -5.53 1.64 -0.77
CA ASN A 59 -5.88 3.03 -0.49
C ASN A 59 -6.93 3.12 0.64
N SER A 60 -7.44 4.33 0.89
CA SER A 60 -8.46 4.61 1.92
C SER A 60 -9.78 3.86 1.73
N ASP A 61 -10.11 3.48 0.49
CA ASP A 61 -11.32 2.75 0.10
C ASP A 61 -11.10 1.22 0.11
N ASP A 62 -10.00 0.76 0.72
CA ASP A 62 -9.57 -0.63 0.77
C ASP A 62 -9.36 -1.29 -0.61
N LYS A 63 -9.14 -0.47 -1.66
CA LYS A 63 -8.78 -0.95 -3.00
C LYS A 63 -7.27 -1.07 -3.15
N LEU A 64 -6.80 -2.18 -3.75
CA LEU A 64 -5.39 -2.37 -4.08
C LEU A 64 -4.89 -1.22 -4.96
N ILE A 65 -3.73 -0.68 -4.60
CA ILE A 65 -3.12 0.41 -5.35
C ILE A 65 -2.44 -0.11 -6.60
N GLU A 66 -2.43 0.71 -7.65
CA GLU A 66 -1.59 0.45 -8.81
C GLU A 66 -0.16 0.96 -8.55
N LEU A 67 0.75 0.03 -8.25
CA LEU A 67 2.16 0.34 -8.07
C LEU A 67 2.80 0.97 -9.32
N ASN A 68 3.83 1.76 -9.10
CA ASN A 68 4.60 2.49 -10.11
C ASN A 68 3.83 3.56 -10.91
N LYS A 69 2.55 3.80 -10.61
CA LYS A 69 1.74 4.88 -11.20
C LYS A 69 1.35 5.95 -10.17
N PRO A 70 1.19 7.21 -10.61
CA PRO A 70 0.75 8.27 -9.73
C PRO A 70 -0.73 8.10 -9.35
N MET A 71 -1.01 8.30 -8.07
CA MET A 71 -2.35 8.44 -7.52
C MET A 71 -2.52 9.85 -6.96
N GLN A 72 -3.66 10.47 -7.28
CA GLN A 72 -3.95 11.87 -6.91
C GLN A 72 -4.91 11.90 -5.73
N PHE A 73 -4.62 12.78 -4.78
CA PHE A 73 -5.46 13.07 -3.61
C PHE A 73 -5.80 14.55 -3.64
N SER A 74 -7.07 14.88 -3.92
CA SER A 74 -7.57 16.25 -3.96
C SER A 74 -8.23 16.70 -2.66
N GLN A 75 -8.58 15.75 -1.79
CA GLN A 75 -9.11 16.00 -0.46
C GLN A 75 -8.39 15.06 0.50
N VAL A 76 -7.74 15.64 1.49
CA VAL A 76 -6.99 14.89 2.51
C VAL A 76 -7.61 15.24 3.85
N GLU A 77 -7.78 14.25 4.72
CA GLU A 77 -8.41 14.45 6.01
C GLU A 77 -7.55 15.40 6.87
N LYS A 78 -8.11 16.54 7.28
CA LYS A 78 -7.45 17.51 8.16
C LYS A 78 -7.71 17.13 9.61
N VAL A 79 -6.66 16.89 10.38
CA VAL A 79 -6.70 16.68 11.82
C VAL A 79 -5.77 17.69 12.49
N GLY A 80 -6.33 18.81 12.97
CA GLY A 80 -5.55 19.96 13.42
C GLY A 80 -4.80 20.61 12.25
N GLU A 81 -3.47 20.75 12.36
CA GLU A 81 -2.60 21.29 11.29
C GLU A 81 -1.98 20.20 10.39
N MET A 82 -2.43 18.95 10.53
CA MET A 82 -1.92 17.81 9.75
C MET A 82 -2.93 17.36 8.71
N GLN A 83 -2.43 16.91 7.56
CA GLN A 83 -3.19 16.11 6.61
C GLN A 83 -2.81 14.64 6.77
N LYS A 84 -3.81 13.74 6.81
CA LYS A 84 -3.59 12.30 6.92
C LYS A 84 -4.09 11.57 5.69
N ILE A 85 -3.22 10.75 5.10
CA ILE A 85 -3.60 9.84 4.01
C ILE A 85 -3.55 8.42 4.54
N LYS A 86 -4.70 7.75 4.58
CA LYS A 86 -4.87 6.38 5.06
C LYS A 86 -4.48 5.38 3.97
N PHE A 87 -3.71 4.36 4.37
CA PHE A 87 -3.43 3.18 3.57
C PHE A 87 -3.59 1.92 4.42
N GLY A 88 -3.79 0.77 3.75
CA GLY A 88 -3.68 -0.54 4.35
C GLY A 88 -2.52 -1.32 3.76
N VAL A 89 -1.97 -2.25 4.52
CA VAL A 89 -0.99 -3.24 4.04
C VAL A 89 -1.33 -4.61 4.59
N PHE A 90 -1.26 -5.64 3.74
CA PHE A 90 -1.53 -7.01 4.15
C PHE A 90 -0.57 -7.99 3.50
N ALA A 91 -0.28 -9.08 4.20
CA ALA A 91 0.41 -10.23 3.65
C ALA A 91 -0.59 -11.12 2.90
N SER A 92 -0.17 -11.65 1.75
CA SER A 92 -1.00 -12.49 0.90
C SER A 92 -0.25 -13.71 0.41
N LYS A 93 -0.96 -14.84 0.38
CA LYS A 93 -0.47 -16.07 -0.24
C LYS A 93 -0.57 -15.97 -1.77
N PRO A 94 0.51 -16.24 -2.52
CA PRO A 94 0.41 -16.46 -3.96
C PRO A 94 -0.39 -17.73 -4.26
N ASN A 95 -1.30 -17.68 -5.25
CA ASN A 95 -2.21 -18.79 -5.59
C ASN A 95 -1.52 -20.14 -5.86
N GLU A 96 -0.30 -20.12 -6.43
CA GLU A 96 0.37 -21.32 -6.93
C GLU A 96 1.67 -21.69 -6.19
N ARG A 97 2.12 -20.91 -5.20
CA ARG A 97 3.37 -21.21 -4.48
C ARG A 97 3.11 -21.68 -3.05
N ASN A 98 3.92 -22.64 -2.62
CA ASN A 98 4.01 -23.02 -1.23
C ASN A 98 4.59 -21.85 -0.42
N ILE A 99 3.95 -21.52 0.69
CA ILE A 99 4.49 -20.60 1.68
C ILE A 99 5.40 -21.40 2.60
N ASN A 100 6.56 -20.84 2.92
CA ASN A 100 7.45 -21.38 3.95
C ASN A 100 7.33 -20.56 5.24
N ILE A 101 7.56 -21.22 6.37
CA ILE A 101 7.66 -20.56 7.67
C ILE A 101 8.95 -19.71 7.70
N GLY A 102 8.84 -18.48 8.19
CA GLY A 102 9.97 -17.58 8.39
C GLY A 102 9.54 -16.12 8.38
N ASP A 103 10.52 -15.24 8.57
CA ASP A 103 10.32 -13.80 8.47
C ASP A 103 10.38 -13.33 7.01
N PHE A 104 9.65 -12.27 6.71
CA PHE A 104 9.68 -11.59 5.42
C PHE A 104 9.70 -10.08 5.64
N TYR A 105 10.29 -9.36 4.69
CA TYR A 105 10.36 -7.90 4.72
C TYR A 105 10.36 -7.35 3.29
N GLN A 106 10.08 -6.05 3.16
CA GLN A 106 10.18 -5.36 1.89
C GLN A 106 10.38 -3.86 2.11
N CYS A 107 11.29 -3.28 1.36
CA CYS A 107 11.41 -1.82 1.22
C CYS A 107 10.71 -1.38 -0.08
N LEU A 108 10.00 -0.25 -0.01
CA LEU A 108 9.31 0.40 -1.12
C LEU A 108 10.02 1.72 -1.46
#